data_AF-A0A971VQU4-F1
#
_entry.id   AF-A0A971VQU4-F1
#
_cell.length_a   1.000
_cell.length_b   1.000
_cell.length_c   1.000
_cell.angle_alpha   90.00
_cell.angle_beta   90.00
_cell.angle_gamma   90.00
#
_symmetry.space_group_name_H-M   'P 1'
#
loop_
_entity.id
_entity.type
_entity.pdbx_description
1 polymer ?
#
loop_
_entity_poly.entity_id
_entity_poly.type
_entity_poly.pdbx_seq_one_letter_code
_entity_poly.pdbx_strand_id
1 'polypeptide(L)'
;MDLNALVLDYCDLTINGEDKGKNIPIVDVQEIACSYGEPVNLEAVFSFNVKAVPEGELYLVCETPELFDIEINGEKLAQKDCGCYRDKSFRKLDISGLLRKGRNTVALKTLFKQSPETYENISKAGGFESYRNKLSYDMEIDAVYIIGNFGVETDGEFTEIPRNALSFKGSFSVCRVAENG
;
A
#
# COMPACT_ATOMS: atom_id res chain seq x y z
N MET A 1 4.61 24.13 0.57
CA MET A 1 5.08 22.97 1.36
C MET A 1 4.66 21.73 0.62
N ASP A 2 5.54 20.73 0.56
CA ASP A 2 5.16 19.43 0.02
C ASP A 2 4.18 18.75 0.98
N LEU A 3 3.23 17.99 0.41
CA LEU A 3 2.31 17.18 1.21
C LEU A 3 3.08 16.02 1.86
N ASN A 4 2.69 15.65 3.07
CA ASN A 4 3.25 14.50 3.75
C ASN A 4 2.76 13.20 3.09
N ALA A 5 3.58 12.16 3.18
CA ALA A 5 3.33 10.86 2.60
C ALA A 5 3.52 9.76 3.64
N LEU A 6 2.47 8.97 3.86
CA LEU A 6 2.52 7.75 4.64
C LEU A 6 2.51 6.57 3.67
N VAL A 7 3.59 5.78 3.67
CA VAL A 7 3.66 4.53 2.90
C VAL A 7 2.92 3.42 3.63
N LEU A 8 2.17 2.63 2.87
CA LEU A 8 1.52 1.39 3.31
C LEU A 8 2.10 0.25 2.48
N ASP A 9 3.11 -0.42 3.03
CA ASP A 9 3.91 -1.48 2.39
C ASP A 9 3.73 -2.85 3.06
N TYR A 10 2.73 -2.98 3.94
CA TYR A 10 2.30 -4.24 4.55
C TYR A 10 0.78 -4.40 4.45
N CYS A 11 0.32 -5.59 4.10
CA CYS A 11 -1.11 -5.89 3.97
C CYS A 11 -1.50 -7.23 4.59
N ASP A 12 -2.78 -7.37 4.92
CA ASP A 12 -3.40 -8.68 5.12
C ASP A 12 -3.81 -9.20 3.73
N LEU A 13 -3.40 -10.43 3.38
CA LEU A 13 -3.53 -10.96 2.02
C LEU A 13 -4.55 -12.10 1.96
N THR A 14 -5.48 -12.02 1.02
CA THR A 14 -6.39 -13.10 0.66
C THR A 14 -6.23 -13.43 -0.81
N ILE A 15 -6.14 -14.73 -1.14
CA ILE A 15 -6.07 -15.22 -2.52
C ILE A 15 -7.14 -16.28 -2.72
N ASN A 16 -7.99 -16.10 -3.73
CA ASN A 16 -9.12 -16.99 -4.05
C ASN A 16 -10.04 -17.26 -2.84
N GLY A 17 -10.21 -16.26 -1.97
CA GLY A 17 -10.99 -16.36 -0.73
C GLY A 17 -10.27 -17.04 0.45
N GLU A 18 -9.02 -17.49 0.27
CA GLU A 18 -8.21 -18.07 1.33
C GLU A 18 -7.26 -17.04 1.95
N ASP A 19 -7.29 -16.91 3.28
CA ASP A 19 -6.35 -16.09 4.05
C ASP A 19 -4.92 -16.62 3.90
N LYS A 20 -4.00 -15.78 3.44
CA LYS A 20 -2.58 -16.10 3.27
C LYS A 20 -1.71 -15.55 4.39
N GLY A 21 -2.27 -14.74 5.27
CA GLY A 21 -1.58 -14.18 6.40
C GLY A 21 -1.84 -12.69 6.57
N LYS A 22 -1.39 -12.20 7.72
CA LYS A 22 -1.51 -10.80 8.12
C LYS A 22 -0.15 -10.13 8.09
N ASN A 23 -0.15 -8.84 7.79
CA ASN A 23 1.06 -8.02 7.79
C ASN A 23 2.17 -8.61 6.90
N ILE A 24 1.81 -9.04 5.69
CA ILE A 24 2.72 -9.52 4.65
C ILE A 24 3.36 -8.30 3.98
N PRO A 25 4.69 -8.25 3.80
CA PRO A 25 5.34 -7.22 2.99
C PRO A 25 4.79 -7.20 1.57
N ILE A 26 4.46 -6.03 1.04
CA ILE A 26 3.87 -5.90 -0.29
C ILE A 26 4.76 -6.49 -1.39
N VAL A 27 6.08 -6.42 -1.18
CA VAL A 27 7.10 -6.99 -2.08
C VAL A 27 7.00 -8.51 -2.23
N ASP A 28 6.43 -9.22 -1.24
CA ASP A 28 6.25 -10.68 -1.27
C ASP A 28 4.94 -11.08 -1.95
N VAL A 29 3.94 -10.18 -1.99
CA VAL A 29 2.59 -10.46 -2.49
C VAL A 29 2.61 -10.93 -3.94
N GLN A 30 3.42 -10.29 -4.78
CA GLN A 30 3.55 -10.64 -6.19
C GLN A 30 4.14 -12.04 -6.38
N GLU A 31 5.16 -12.41 -5.62
CA GLU A 31 5.74 -13.76 -5.65
C GLU A 31 4.71 -14.80 -5.20
N ILE A 32 3.99 -14.54 -4.11
CA ILE A 32 2.92 -15.42 -3.62
C ILE A 32 1.85 -15.62 -4.69
N ALA A 33 1.36 -14.53 -5.30
CA ALA A 33 0.33 -14.61 -6.34
C ALA A 33 0.81 -15.36 -7.59
N CYS A 34 2.05 -15.09 -8.03
CA CYS A 34 2.63 -15.76 -9.20
C CYS A 34 2.90 -17.25 -8.97
N SER A 35 3.09 -17.69 -7.71
CA SER A 35 3.34 -19.10 -7.39
C SER A 35 2.19 -20.04 -7.76
N TYR A 36 0.98 -19.50 -7.97
CA TYR A 36 -0.18 -20.26 -8.46
C TYR A 36 -0.05 -20.65 -9.93
N GLY A 37 0.75 -19.94 -10.73
CA GLY A 37 0.94 -20.21 -12.16
C GLY A 37 -0.30 -19.96 -13.04
N GLU A 38 -1.34 -19.35 -12.49
CA GLU A 38 -2.60 -19.03 -13.16
C GLU A 38 -3.23 -17.76 -12.55
N PRO A 39 -4.20 -17.11 -13.22
CA PRO A 39 -4.90 -15.95 -12.67
C PRO A 39 -5.56 -16.24 -11.31
N VAL A 40 -5.45 -15.29 -10.37
CA VAL A 40 -6.03 -15.42 -9.03
C VAL A 40 -6.81 -14.18 -8.61
N ASN A 41 -7.90 -14.37 -7.87
CA ASN A 41 -8.59 -13.27 -7.20
C ASN A 41 -7.77 -12.86 -5.99
N LEU A 42 -7.21 -11.67 -6.02
CA LEU A 42 -6.34 -11.13 -4.98
C LEU A 42 -7.04 -10.00 -4.25
N GLU A 43 -6.96 -10.03 -2.92
CA GLU A 43 -7.34 -8.93 -2.05
C GLU A 43 -6.18 -8.62 -1.09
N ALA A 44 -5.67 -7.40 -1.17
CA ALA A 44 -4.65 -6.86 -0.27
C ALA A 44 -5.26 -5.75 0.60
N VAL A 45 -5.33 -5.97 1.91
CA VAL A 45 -5.92 -5.01 2.86
C VAL A 45 -4.82 -4.35 3.69
N PHE A 46 -4.54 -3.08 3.39
CA PHE A 46 -3.62 -2.23 4.12
C PHE A 46 -4.35 -1.61 5.32
N SER A 47 -3.66 -1.48 6.45
CA SER A 47 -4.23 -0.89 7.67
C SER A 47 -3.33 0.21 8.23
N PHE A 48 -3.95 1.28 8.71
CA PHE A 48 -3.23 2.37 9.37
C PHE A 48 -4.08 3.04 10.44
N ASN A 49 -3.43 3.76 11.35
CA ASN A 49 -4.10 4.42 12.47
C ASN A 49 -4.22 5.93 12.24
N VAL A 50 -5.37 6.48 12.59
CA VAL A 50 -5.66 7.92 12.55
C VAL A 50 -6.08 8.35 13.95
N LYS A 51 -5.27 9.18 14.61
CA LYS A 51 -5.58 9.74 15.93
C LYS A 51 -6.62 10.84 15.84
N ALA A 52 -6.46 11.71 14.86
CA ALA A 52 -7.33 12.83 14.54
C ALA A 52 -7.38 12.96 13.01
N VAL A 53 -8.57 12.93 12.44
CA VAL A 53 -8.74 13.04 10.98
C VAL A 53 -8.21 14.41 10.53
N PRO A 54 -7.23 14.45 9.61
CA PRO A 54 -6.73 15.70 9.05
C PRO A 54 -7.83 16.46 8.31
N GLU A 55 -7.71 17.78 8.27
CA GLU A 55 -8.59 18.63 7.48
C GLU A 55 -7.99 18.91 6.11
N GLY A 56 -8.85 19.21 5.13
CA GLY A 56 -8.44 19.49 3.76
C GLY A 56 -8.31 18.23 2.90
N GLU A 57 -7.49 18.35 1.85
CA GLU A 57 -7.37 17.33 0.82
C GLU A 57 -6.51 16.15 1.31
N LEU A 58 -7.05 14.94 1.13
CA LEU A 58 -6.37 13.68 1.37
C LEU A 58 -6.47 12.83 0.11
N TYR A 59 -5.36 12.22 -0.27
CA TYR A 59 -5.29 11.35 -1.44
C TYR A 59 -4.77 9.97 -1.08
N LEU A 60 -5.38 8.94 -1.66
CA LEU A 60 -4.75 7.65 -1.85
C LEU A 60 -3.91 7.71 -3.13
N VAL A 61 -2.66 7.32 -3.07
CA VAL A 61 -1.83 7.10 -4.26
C VAL A 61 -1.67 5.61 -4.49
N CYS A 62 -2.00 5.17 -5.69
CA CYS A 62 -1.91 3.79 -6.14
C CYS A 62 -1.39 3.78 -7.59
N GLU A 63 -0.58 2.78 -7.93
CA GLU A 63 -0.17 2.57 -9.31
C GLU A 63 -1.30 1.98 -10.14
N THR A 64 -1.55 2.55 -11.32
CA THR A 64 -2.53 2.05 -12.31
C THR A 64 -3.86 1.64 -11.65
N PRO A 65 -4.52 2.56 -10.89
CA PRO A 65 -5.66 2.23 -10.03
C PRO A 65 -6.85 1.64 -10.78
N GLU A 66 -6.95 1.84 -12.09
CA GLU A 66 -7.95 1.24 -12.96
C GLU A 66 -7.93 -0.30 -12.99
N LEU A 67 -6.82 -0.92 -12.55
CA LEU A 67 -6.70 -2.37 -12.42
C LEU A 67 -7.33 -2.91 -11.12
N PHE A 68 -7.74 -2.04 -10.21
CA PHE A 68 -8.21 -2.42 -8.88
C PHE A 68 -9.62 -1.90 -8.62
N ASP A 69 -10.43 -2.74 -7.98
CA ASP A 69 -11.55 -2.29 -7.17
C ASP A 69 -11.02 -1.86 -5.81
N ILE A 70 -11.16 -0.57 -5.48
CA ILE A 70 -10.60 0.02 -4.26
C ILE A 70 -11.69 0.30 -3.24
N GLU A 71 -11.45 -0.06 -1.98
CA GLU A 71 -12.32 0.27 -0.85
C GLU A 71 -11.57 1.02 0.25
N ILE A 72 -12.20 2.04 0.83
CA ILE A 72 -11.75 2.72 2.04
C ILE A 72 -12.71 2.38 3.17
N ASN A 73 -12.23 1.77 4.24
CA ASN A 73 -13.06 1.36 5.38
C ASN A 73 -14.25 0.45 5.01
N GLY A 74 -14.14 -0.33 3.92
CA GLY A 74 -15.18 -1.21 3.39
C GLY A 74 -16.15 -0.54 2.41
N GLU A 75 -16.00 0.77 2.16
CA GLU A 75 -16.82 1.50 1.20
C GLU A 75 -16.07 1.65 -0.14
N LYS A 76 -16.75 1.34 -1.25
CA LYS A 76 -16.16 1.41 -2.59
C LYS A 76 -15.78 2.86 -2.95
N LEU A 77 -14.54 3.04 -3.37
CA LEU A 77 -14.01 4.34 -3.78
C LEU A 77 -14.44 4.67 -5.21
N ALA A 78 -14.91 5.90 -5.45
CA ALA A 78 -15.29 6.37 -6.78
C ALA A 78 -14.10 6.57 -7.75
N GLN A 79 -12.86 6.43 -7.25
CA GLN A 79 -11.60 6.52 -7.99
C GLN A 79 -11.46 7.80 -8.83
N LYS A 80 -11.84 8.94 -8.26
CA LYS A 80 -11.66 10.26 -8.91
C LYS A 80 -10.16 10.58 -9.04
N ASP A 81 -9.64 10.47 -10.26
CA ASP A 81 -8.25 10.79 -10.59
C ASP A 81 -7.96 12.30 -10.42
N CYS A 82 -7.00 12.61 -9.55
CA CYS A 82 -6.53 13.95 -9.20
C CYS A 82 -5.11 14.23 -9.72
N GLY A 83 -4.66 13.48 -10.73
CA GLY A 83 -3.37 13.65 -11.37
C GLY A 83 -2.30 12.70 -10.82
N CYS A 84 -1.11 12.74 -11.44
CA CYS A 84 0.01 11.90 -11.09
C CYS A 84 0.70 12.29 -9.77
N TYR A 85 1.32 11.31 -9.12
CA TYR A 85 2.20 11.49 -7.97
C TYR A 85 3.63 11.10 -8.34
N ARG A 86 4.49 12.09 -8.59
CA ARG A 86 5.90 11.95 -9.00
C ARG A 86 6.10 11.18 -10.30
N ASP A 87 5.78 9.90 -10.32
CA ASP A 87 5.65 9.07 -11.52
C ASP A 87 4.23 9.20 -12.12
N LYS A 88 4.11 8.96 -13.43
CA LYS A 88 2.85 9.03 -14.18
C LYS A 88 1.92 7.86 -13.88
N SER A 89 2.46 6.67 -13.60
CA SER A 89 1.68 5.46 -13.31
C SER A 89 0.99 5.55 -11.94
N PHE A 90 1.61 6.24 -10.99
CA PHE A 90 1.05 6.51 -9.67
C PHE A 90 0.05 7.66 -9.74
N ARG A 91 -1.23 7.35 -9.51
CA ARG A 91 -2.33 8.31 -9.57
C ARG A 91 -2.82 8.66 -8.18
N LYS A 92 -3.14 9.94 -7.96
CA LYS A 92 -3.82 10.41 -6.75
C LYS A 92 -5.33 10.20 -6.91
N LEU A 93 -5.95 9.62 -5.90
CA LEU A 93 -7.39 9.44 -5.79
C LEU A 93 -7.88 10.18 -4.55
N ASP A 94 -8.89 11.04 -4.71
CA ASP A 94 -9.46 11.80 -3.59
C ASP A 94 -10.13 10.87 -2.56
N ILE A 95 -9.66 10.91 -1.31
CA ILE A 95 -10.22 10.18 -0.16
C ILE A 95 -10.65 11.13 0.97
N SER A 96 -10.78 12.42 0.66
CA SER A 96 -11.16 13.45 1.63
C SER A 96 -12.51 13.12 2.27
N GLY A 97 -12.57 13.13 3.59
CA GLY A 97 -13.79 12.78 4.35
C GLY A 97 -14.09 11.28 4.47
N LEU A 98 -13.27 10.39 3.91
CA LEU A 98 -13.46 8.93 4.01
C LEU A 98 -12.73 8.29 5.20
N LEU A 99 -11.81 9.02 5.82
CA LEU A 99 -11.08 8.55 6.99
C LEU A 99 -11.86 8.78 8.29
N ARG A 100 -11.67 7.89 9.25
CA ARG A 100 -12.25 7.97 10.59
C ARG A 100 -11.18 7.92 11.67
N LYS A 101 -11.52 8.34 12.89
CA LYS A 101 -10.64 8.13 14.05
C LYS A 101 -10.48 6.63 14.34
N GLY A 102 -9.26 6.19 14.66
CA GLY A 102 -8.90 4.81 14.94
C GLY A 102 -8.32 4.10 13.72
N ARG A 103 -8.59 2.79 13.60
CA ARG A 103 -8.11 1.96 12.50
C ARG A 103 -8.86 2.27 11.21
N ASN A 104 -8.10 2.53 10.16
CA ASN A 104 -8.58 2.68 8.79
C ASN A 104 -7.98 1.59 7.91
N THR A 105 -8.70 1.25 6.85
CA THR A 105 -8.25 0.26 5.87
C THR A 105 -8.35 0.77 4.44
N VAL A 106 -7.42 0.34 3.61
CA VAL A 106 -7.48 0.42 2.15
C VAL A 106 -7.45 -1.01 1.64
N ALA A 107 -8.48 -1.45 0.90
CA ALA A 107 -8.46 -2.74 0.23
C ALA A 107 -8.26 -2.55 -1.26
N LEU A 108 -7.30 -3.26 -1.84
CA LEU A 108 -7.14 -3.41 -3.28
C LEU A 108 -7.59 -4.81 -3.69
N LYS A 109 -8.57 -4.88 -4.58
CA LYS A 109 -9.12 -6.13 -5.11
C LYS A 109 -8.91 -6.19 -6.60
N THR A 110 -8.40 -7.31 -7.12
CA THR A 110 -8.24 -7.50 -8.57
C THR A 110 -8.18 -8.98 -8.94
N LEU A 111 -8.45 -9.27 -10.21
CA LEU A 111 -8.05 -10.55 -10.81
C LEU A 111 -6.60 -10.40 -11.28
N PHE A 112 -5.66 -10.75 -10.41
CA PHE A 112 -4.24 -10.69 -10.72
C PHE A 112 -3.88 -11.76 -11.72
N LYS A 113 -3.17 -11.38 -12.79
CA LYS A 113 -2.76 -12.29 -13.85
C LYS A 113 -1.47 -11.83 -14.50
N GLN A 114 -0.73 -12.82 -15.00
CA GLN A 114 0.38 -12.63 -15.92
C GLN A 114 0.09 -13.33 -17.24
N SER A 115 0.83 -12.99 -18.29
CA SER A 115 0.78 -13.72 -19.55
C SER A 115 1.34 -15.14 -19.38
N PRO A 116 0.95 -16.11 -20.23
CA PRO A 116 1.54 -17.45 -20.21
C PRO A 116 3.07 -17.45 -20.32
N GLU A 117 3.62 -16.54 -21.14
CA GLU A 117 5.07 -16.35 -21.29
C GLU A 117 5.70 -15.88 -19.98
N THR A 118 5.10 -14.90 -19.31
CA THR A 118 5.55 -14.38 -18.01
C THR A 118 5.54 -15.48 -16.95
N TYR A 119 4.47 -16.27 -16.85
CA TYR A 119 4.42 -17.41 -15.91
C TYR A 119 5.48 -18.47 -16.21
N GLU A 120 5.70 -18.80 -17.48
CA GLU A 120 6.75 -19.74 -17.89
C GLU A 120 8.14 -19.20 -17.52
N ASN A 121 8.38 -17.90 -17.73
CA ASN A 121 9.63 -17.25 -17.37
C ASN A 121 9.86 -17.23 -15.86
N ILE A 122 8.83 -16.97 -15.05
CA ILE A 122 8.89 -17.04 -13.58
C ILE A 122 9.24 -18.47 -13.13
N SER A 123 8.57 -19.48 -13.69
CA SER A 123 8.83 -20.90 -13.38
C SER A 123 10.27 -21.30 -13.72
N LYS A 124 10.76 -20.90 -14.91
CA LYS A 124 12.14 -21.15 -15.36
C LYS A 124 13.19 -20.42 -14.53
N ALA A 125 12.87 -19.25 -13.98
CA ALA A 125 13.80 -18.48 -13.16
C ALA A 125 14.19 -19.24 -11.88
N GLY A 126 13.39 -20.22 -11.42
CA GLY A 126 13.81 -21.24 -10.45
C GLY A 126 14.40 -20.70 -9.13
N GLY A 127 14.02 -19.48 -8.72
CA GLY A 127 14.57 -18.81 -7.54
C GLY A 127 15.96 -18.18 -7.71
N PHE A 128 16.55 -18.19 -8.90
CA PHE A 128 17.82 -17.53 -9.18
C PHE A 128 17.62 -16.02 -9.35
N GLU A 129 18.08 -15.22 -8.38
CA GLU A 129 17.96 -13.76 -8.35
C GLU A 129 18.39 -13.07 -9.67
N SER A 130 19.42 -13.59 -10.34
CA SER A 130 19.92 -13.03 -11.61
C SER A 130 18.92 -13.12 -12.78
N TYR A 131 18.00 -14.07 -12.72
CA TYR A 131 16.91 -14.21 -13.69
C TYR A 131 15.67 -13.41 -13.27
N ARG A 132 15.42 -13.28 -11.95
CA ARG A 132 14.32 -12.46 -11.42
C ARG A 132 14.45 -10.99 -11.81
N ASN A 133 15.66 -10.43 -11.78
CA ASN A 133 15.93 -9.04 -12.19
C ASN A 133 15.68 -8.74 -13.68
N LYS A 134 15.36 -9.75 -14.51
CA LYS A 134 15.05 -9.59 -15.94
C LYS A 134 13.58 -9.88 -16.25
N LEU A 135 12.77 -10.23 -15.24
CA LEU A 135 11.36 -10.46 -15.44
C LEU A 135 10.66 -9.12 -15.68
N SER A 136 9.81 -9.09 -16.69
CA SER A 136 8.84 -8.01 -16.90
C SER A 136 7.47 -8.60 -16.60
N TYR A 137 6.73 -7.92 -15.72
CA TYR A 137 5.41 -8.34 -15.30
C TYR A 137 4.35 -7.56 -16.08
N ASP A 138 3.23 -8.22 -16.40
CA ASP A 138 2.06 -7.62 -17.05
C ASP A 138 1.24 -6.81 -16.04
N MET A 139 1.13 -7.33 -14.81
CA MET A 139 0.52 -6.64 -13.67
C MET A 139 1.53 -6.60 -12.52
N GLU A 140 1.61 -5.44 -11.88
CA GLU A 140 2.41 -5.23 -10.67
C GLU A 140 1.51 -4.88 -9.49
N ILE A 141 1.93 -5.27 -8.29
CA ILE A 141 1.27 -4.91 -7.03
C ILE A 141 2.28 -4.19 -6.18
N ASP A 142 2.07 -2.89 -6.01
CA ASP A 142 2.98 -2.00 -5.31
C ASP A 142 2.38 -1.42 -4.03
N ALA A 143 3.25 -0.81 -3.22
CA ALA A 143 2.83 -0.07 -2.03
C ALA A 143 1.86 1.06 -2.40
N VAL A 144 0.91 1.34 -1.52
CA VAL A 144 0.03 2.51 -1.64
C VAL A 144 0.43 3.59 -0.64
N TYR A 145 0.04 4.83 -0.91
CA TYR A 145 0.40 5.96 -0.06
C TYR A 145 -0.81 6.78 0.33
N ILE A 146 -0.84 7.25 1.58
CA ILE A 146 -1.75 8.31 2.01
C ILE A 146 -0.99 9.63 1.93
N ILE A 147 -1.46 10.53 1.08
CA ILE A 147 -0.87 11.85 0.84
C ILE A 147 -1.79 12.94 1.37
N GLY A 148 -1.25 13.92 2.08
CA GLY A 148 -2.01 15.10 2.49
C GLY A 148 -1.27 15.98 3.48
N ASN A 149 -1.98 16.98 3.99
CA ASN A 149 -1.44 17.89 5.01
C ASN A 149 -1.78 17.36 6.41
N PHE A 150 -0.96 16.43 6.92
CA PHE A 150 -1.19 15.78 8.21
C PHE A 150 0.07 15.71 9.07
N GLY A 151 -0.09 15.64 10.39
CA GLY A 151 0.99 15.33 11.32
C GLY A 151 1.13 13.83 11.57
N VAL A 152 2.21 13.43 12.25
CA VAL A 152 2.39 12.06 12.74
C VAL A 152 2.63 12.11 14.25
N GLU A 153 1.85 11.33 14.98
CA GLU A 153 2.05 11.08 16.41
C GLU A 153 2.56 9.65 16.64
N THR A 154 3.26 9.47 17.75
CA THR A 154 3.75 8.17 18.23
C THR A 154 3.18 7.88 19.61
N ASP A 155 3.02 6.61 19.94
CA ASP A 155 2.54 6.13 21.25
C ASP A 155 3.63 5.40 22.06
N GLY A 156 4.85 5.37 21.53
CA GLY A 156 5.96 4.60 22.06
C GLY A 156 7.12 5.46 22.55
N GLU A 157 8.19 4.78 22.93
CA GLU A 157 9.40 5.42 23.44
C GLU A 157 10.54 5.30 22.42
N PHE A 158 11.33 6.37 22.33
CA PHE A 158 12.58 6.39 21.59
C PHE A 158 13.73 6.03 22.53
N THR A 159 14.58 5.10 22.11
CA THR A 159 15.80 4.72 22.81
C THR A 159 17.00 5.11 21.97
N GLU A 160 17.92 5.89 22.53
CA GLU A 160 19.21 6.14 21.90
C GLU A 160 20.04 4.86 21.83
N ILE A 161 20.57 4.58 20.64
CA ILE A 161 21.48 3.47 20.38
C ILE A 161 22.79 4.03 19.79
N PRO A 162 23.91 3.28 19.87
CA PRO A 162 25.20 3.74 19.36
C PRO A 162 25.14 4.22 17.90
N ARG A 163 26.10 5.08 17.51
CA ARG A 163 26.23 5.69 16.17
C ARG A 163 25.16 6.75 15.85
N ASN A 164 24.77 7.53 16.85
CA ASN A 164 23.79 8.63 16.70
C ASN A 164 22.46 8.16 16.08
N ALA A 165 21.98 6.99 16.52
CA ALA A 165 20.75 6.39 16.03
C ALA A 165 19.72 6.27 17.15
N LEU A 166 18.45 6.24 16.75
CA LEU A 166 17.31 6.03 17.64
C LEU A 166 16.60 4.74 17.24
N SER A 167 16.23 3.93 18.23
CA SER A 167 15.29 2.83 18.08
C SER A 167 13.93 3.27 18.63
N PHE A 168 12.85 2.99 17.91
CA PHE A 168 11.50 3.30 18.34
C PHE A 168 10.70 2.00 18.47
N LYS A 169 9.94 1.87 19.57
CA LYS A 169 9.02 0.76 19.77
C LYS A 169 7.62 1.30 20.08
N GLY A 170 6.75 1.19 19.10
CA GLY A 170 5.37 1.67 19.16
C GLY A 170 4.76 1.70 17.76
N SER A 171 3.67 2.45 17.61
CA SER A 171 2.97 2.68 16.36
C SER A 171 3.01 4.17 15.98
N PHE A 172 2.88 4.42 14.68
CA PHE A 172 2.64 5.76 14.15
C PHE A 172 1.15 5.94 13.88
N SER A 173 0.64 7.15 14.13
CA SER A 173 -0.74 7.53 13.81
C SER A 173 -0.77 8.85 13.08
N VAL A 174 -1.59 8.93 12.03
CA VAL A 174 -1.91 10.18 11.34
C VAL A 174 -2.70 11.10 12.28
N CYS A 175 -2.33 12.36 12.36
CA CYS A 175 -3.04 13.39 13.12
C CYS A 175 -3.14 14.71 12.35
N ARG A 176 -3.78 15.72 12.95
CA ARG A 176 -3.77 17.08 12.40
C ARG A 176 -2.34 17.63 12.46
N VAL A 177 -1.99 18.54 11.53
CA VAL A 177 -0.75 19.29 11.64
C VAL A 177 -0.77 20.06 12.97
N ALA A 178 0.35 20.07 13.69
CA ALA A 178 0.46 20.89 14.89
C ALA A 178 0.23 22.36 14.51
N GLU A 179 -0.72 23.02 15.17
CA GLU A 179 -0.81 24.48 15.11
C GLU A 179 0.48 25.00 15.76
N ASN A 180 1.39 25.55 14.96
CA ASN A 180 2.52 26.30 15.50
C ASN A 180 1.93 27.53 16.21
N GLY A 181 1.87 27.48 17.54
CA GLY A 181 1.57 28.62 18.40
C GLY A 181 2.70 29.65 18.42
#